data_AF-A0AAN0KK40-F1
#
_entry.id   AF-A0AAN0KK40-F1
#
_cell.length_a   1.000
_cell.length_b   1.000
_cell.length_c   1.000
_cell.angle_alpha   90.00
_cell.angle_beta   90.00
_cell.angle_gamma   90.00
#
_symmetry.space_group_name_H-M   'P 1'
#
loop_
_entity.id
_entity.type
_entity.pdbx_description
1 polymer ?
#
loop_
_entity_poly.entity_id
_entity_poly.type
_entity_poly.pdbx_seq_one_letter_code
_entity_poly.pdbx_strand_id
1 'polypeptide(L)' 'MLTLTFSDVRQKFAKVLDTAITQPVTITRRSAPDMVVITAAQFAELQQAKFEASLAKVMSKPKNQALFKDLADK' A
#
# COMPACT_ATOMS: atom_id res chain seq x y z
N MET A 1 -1.04 11.33 -11.37
CA MET A 1 -1.20 9.87 -11.46
C MET A 1 -1.19 9.51 -12.93
N LEU A 2 -0.15 8.82 -13.37
CA LEU A 2 0.07 8.46 -14.77
C LEU A 2 -0.36 7.02 -14.99
N THR A 3 -1.17 6.75 -16.01
CA THR A 3 -1.60 5.37 -16.34
C THR A 3 -0.92 4.92 -17.62
N LEU A 4 -0.22 3.78 -17.57
CA LEU A 4 0.51 3.21 -18.69
C LEU A 4 0.13 1.75 -18.88
N THR A 5 0.19 1.27 -20.12
CA THR A 5 0.02 -0.16 -20.39
C THR A 5 1.30 -0.92 -20.06
N PHE A 6 1.18 -2.22 -19.75
CA PHE A 6 2.35 -3.07 -19.50
C PHE A 6 3.40 -3.02 -20.62
N SER A 7 2.96 -2.91 -21.88
CA SER A 7 3.86 -2.80 -23.03
C SER A 7 4.67 -1.50 -23.03
N ASP A 8 4.03 -0.37 -22.72
CA ASP A 8 4.70 0.94 -22.65
C ASP A 8 5.72 1.00 -21.52
N VAL A 9 5.35 0.44 -20.36
CA VAL A 9 6.23 0.36 -19.20
C VAL A 9 7.45 -0.49 -19.49
N ARG A 10 7.28 -1.62 -20.18
CA ARG A 10 8.40 -2.50 -20.53
C ARG A 10 9.41 -1.81 -21.46
N GLN A 11 8.93 -0.99 -22.40
CA GLN A 11 9.79 -0.25 -23.31
C GLN A 11 10.51 0.93 -22.64
N LYS A 12 9.88 1.56 -21.64
CA LYS A 12 10.36 2.81 -21.02
C LYS A 12 10.58 2.65 -19.52
N PHE A 13 11.03 1.48 -19.08
CA PHE A 13 11.05 1.11 -17.67
C PHE A 13 11.84 2.09 -16.79
N ALA A 14 13.04 2.49 -17.22
CA ALA A 14 13.85 3.47 -16.50
C ALA A 14 13.11 4.80 -16.28
N LYS A 15 12.49 5.34 -17.34
CA LYS A 15 11.71 6.58 -17.25
C LYS A 15 10.51 6.44 -16.31
N VAL A 16 9.88 5.26 -16.29
CA VAL A 16 8.77 4.98 -15.38
C VAL A 16 9.23 5.03 -13.92
N LEU A 17 10.40 4.45 -13.60
CA LEU A 17 10.97 4.54 -12.26
C LEU A 17 11.31 5.98 -11.86
N ASP A 18 11.90 6.76 -12.77
CA ASP A 18 12.18 8.18 -12.52
C ASP A 18 10.89 8.98 -12.24
N THR A 19 9.84 8.71 -13.00
CA THR A 19 8.54 9.34 -12.78
C THR A 19 7.86 8.86 -11.51
N ALA A 20 8.05 7.60 -11.10
CA ALA A 20 7.47 7.02 -9.89
C ALA A 20 8.01 7.67 -8.60
N ILE A 21 9.18 8.31 -8.65
CA ILE A 21 9.74 9.11 -7.55
C ILE A 21 8.89 10.35 -7.29
N THR A 22 8.41 11.00 -8.35
CA THR A 22 7.66 12.27 -8.26
C THR A 22 6.15 12.07 -8.22
N GLN A 23 5.63 11.07 -8.93
CA GLN A 23 4.21 10.76 -8.93
C GLN A 23 3.92 9.26 -9.08
N PRO A 24 2.86 8.73 -8.46
CA PRO A 24 2.47 7.33 -8.64
C PRO A 24 2.14 7.01 -10.10
N VAL A 25 2.62 5.85 -10.56
CA VAL A 25 2.36 5.32 -11.91
C VAL A 25 1.54 4.04 -11.83
N THR A 26 0.40 4.01 -12.51
CA THR A 26 -0.48 2.84 -12.61
C THR A 26 -0.18 2.07 -13.88
N ILE A 27 0.02 0.76 -13.75
CA ILE A 27 0.30 -0.16 -14.83
C ILE A 27 -0.93 -1.02 -15.03
N THR A 28 -1.52 -0.94 -16.22
CA THR A 28 -2.68 -1.74 -16.59
C THR A 28 -2.26 -2.90 -17.49
N ARG A 29 -2.90 -4.05 -17.28
CA ARG A 29 -2.68 -5.25 -18.10
C ARG A 29 -4.01 -5.94 -18.35
N ARG A 30 -4.28 -6.31 -19.61
CA ARG A 30 -5.57 -6.88 -20.01
C ARG A 30 -5.94 -8.19 -19.28
N SER A 31 -4.94 -8.94 -18.83
CA SER A 31 -5.09 -10.27 -18.24
C SER A 31 -4.81 -10.31 -16.73
N ALA A 32 -4.55 -9.18 -16.09
CA ALA A 32 -4.11 -9.13 -14.69
C ALA A 32 -4.66 -7.88 -14.00
N PRO A 33 -4.79 -7.88 -12.67
CA PRO A 33 -5.16 -6.68 -11.93
C PRO A 33 -4.14 -5.56 -12.15
N ASP A 34 -4.63 -4.32 -12.07
CA ASP A 34 -3.81 -3.13 -12.19
C ASP A 34 -2.82 -3.03 -11.03
N MET A 35 -1.60 -2.59 -11.35
CA MET A 35 -0.52 -2.41 -10.38
C MET A 35 -0.17 -0.93 -10.26
N VAL A 36 0.37 -0.53 -9.10
CA VAL A 36 0.83 0.84 -8.89
C VAL A 36 2.29 0.81 -8.44
N VAL A 37 3.12 1.61 -9.11
CA VAL A 37 4.52 1.82 -8.76
C VAL A 37 4.64 3.14 -7.99
N ILE A 38 5.20 3.05 -6.79
CA ILE A 38 5.50 4.16 -5.88
C ILE A 38 6.87 3.93 -5.24
N THR A 39 7.37 4.93 -4.53
CA THR A 39 8.62 4.78 -3.77
C THR A 39 8.45 3.82 -2.58
N ALA A 40 9.55 3.18 -2.17
CA ALA A 40 9.55 2.27 -1.02
C ALA A 40 9.15 2.97 0.29
N ALA A 41 9.56 4.24 0.46
CA ALA A 41 9.21 5.03 1.64
C ALA A 41 7.69 5.28 1.71
N GLN A 42 7.09 5.74 0.61
CA GLN A 42 5.63 5.93 0.52
C GLN A 42 4.87 4.62 0.74
N PHE A 43 5.39 3.50 0.23
CA PHE A 43 4.79 2.19 0.46
C PHE A 43 4.82 1.81 1.94
N ALA A 44 5.95 2.00 2.64
CA ALA A 44 6.09 1.69 4.06
C ALA A 44 5.14 2.53 4.93
N GLU A 45 5.03 3.84 4.67
CA GLU A 45 4.10 4.73 5.38
C GLU A 45 2.64 4.30 5.21
N LEU A 46 2.23 3.99 3.97
CA LEU A 46 0.87 3.52 3.69
C LEU A 46 0.59 2.15 4.32
N GLN A 47 1.58 1.26 4.33
CA GLN A 47 1.47 -0.05 4.98
C GLN A 47 1.30 0.10 6.49
N GLN A 48 2.09 0.98 7.12
CA GLN A 48 1.98 1.27 8.55
C GLN A 48 0.62 1.89 8.89
N ALA A 49 0.18 2.90 8.15
CA ALA A 49 -1.13 3.52 8.35
C ALA A 49 -2.29 2.52 8.21
N LYS A 50 -2.21 1.62 7.22
CA LYS A 50 -3.21 0.56 7.03
C LYS A 50 -3.17 -0.45 8.17
N PHE A 51 -1.98 -0.80 8.65
CA PHE A 51 -1.80 -1.71 9.77
C PHE A 51 -2.39 -1.11 11.05
N GLU A 52 -2.06 0.14 11.37
CA GLU A 52 -2.60 0.87 12.53
C GLU A 52 -4.13 0.98 12.45
N ALA A 53 -4.69 1.32 11.29
CA ALA A 53 -6.13 1.36 11.08
C ALA A 53 -6.79 -0.02 11.30
N SER A 54 -6.14 -1.10 10.84
CA SER A 54 -6.63 -2.46 11.03
C SER A 54 -6.57 -2.88 12.51
N LEU A 55 -5.51 -2.50 13.22
CA LEU A 55 -5.38 -2.73 14.66
C LEU A 55 -6.43 -1.95 15.44
N ALA A 56 -6.61 -0.66 15.15
CA ALA A 56 -7.63 0.17 15.79
C ALA A 56 -9.05 -0.44 15.61
N LYS A 57 -9.34 -1.02 14.45
CA LYS A 57 -10.60 -1.72 14.19
C LYS A 57 -10.77 -3.02 15.00
N VAL A 58 -9.67 -3.71 15.31
CA VAL A 58 -9.70 -4.92 16.15
C VAL A 58 -9.78 -4.56 17.64
N MET A 59 -9.01 -3.56 18.06
CA MET A 59 -8.94 -3.06 19.44
C MET A 59 -10.21 -2.32 19.88
N SER A 60 -10.96 -1.72 18.95
CA SER A 60 -12.22 -1.03 19.25
C SER A 60 -13.39 -1.98 19.54
N LYS A 61 -13.23 -3.30 19.35
CA LYS A 61 -14.26 -4.26 19.71
C LYS A 61 -14.31 -4.46 21.24
N PRO A 62 -15.47 -4.27 21.89
CA PRO A 62 -15.58 -4.29 23.35
C PRO A 62 -15.15 -5.62 23.99
N LYS A 63 -15.38 -6.77 23.31
CA LYS A 63 -14.90 -8.09 23.76
C LYS A 63 -13.37 -8.20 23.74
N ASN A 64 -12.73 -7.58 22.77
CA ASN A 64 -11.28 -7.63 22.62
C ASN A 64 -10.59 -6.65 23.57
N GLN A 65 -11.20 -5.50 23.82
CA GLN A 65 -10.66 -4.46 24.69
C GLN A 65 -10.44 -4.94 26.13
N ALA A 66 -11.37 -5.75 26.67
CA ALA A 66 -11.21 -6.37 27.98
C ALA A 66 -10.09 -7.42 27.98
N LEU A 67 -10.05 -8.29 26.96
CA LEU A 67 -8.98 -9.28 26.79
C LEU A 67 -7.59 -8.65 26.68
N PHE A 68 -7.45 -7.55 25.92
CA PHE A 68 -6.17 -6.86 25.77
C PHE A 68 -5.73 -6.12 27.03
N LYS A 69 -6.66 -5.63 27.87
CA LYS A 69 -6.34 -5.07 29.18
C LYS A 69 -5.87 -6.17 30.14
N ASP A 70 -6.61 -7.27 30.22
CA ASP A 70 -6.24 -8.42 31.08
C ASP A 70 -4.90 -9.07 30.68
N LEU A 71 -4.53 -9.02 29.39
CA LEU A 71 -3.23 -9.48 28.90
C LEU A 71 -2.09 -8.48 29.13
N ALA A 72 -2.38 -7.17 29.24
CA ALA A 72 -1.38 -6.14 29.48
C ALA A 72 -1.03 -5.98 30.96
N ASP A 73 -1.95 -6.35 31.86
CA ASP A 73 -1.75 -6.36 33.31
C ASP A 73 -1.01 -7.63 33.80
N LYS A 74 -0.70 -8.58 32.91
CA LYS A 74 0.14 -9.77 33.17
C LYS A 74 1.55 -9.59 32.65
#